data_AF-A0AAD6SAB2-F1
#
_entry.id   AF-A0AAD6SAB2-F1
#
_cell.length_a   1.000
_cell.length_b   1.000
_cell.length_c   1.000
_cell.angle_alpha   90.00
_cell.angle_beta   90.00
_cell.angle_gamma   90.00
#
_symmetry.space_group_name_H-M   'P 1'
#
loop_
_entity.id
_entity.type
_entity.pdbx_description
1 polymer ?
#
loop_
_entity_poly.entity_id
_entity_poly.type
_entity_poly.pdbx_seq_one_letter_code
_entity_poly.pdbx_strand_id
1 'polypeptide(L)'
;MRDSFTVVRCLRHSRHTGIGTPADFPSAGFAITGNASAEIAQGADWAGIVLTDIDVIGRIVQRSWFLRNTESGLHRFLRLGYHNTTGPSLGALGESRTMFRPNGGPWTHIVTNREQWAPLPSAEALTQEVSVQDATWYLGLTPDDPYVIQESDYWTKWLIRAQYTFADNQTNKAHGLYGIAVDGTAFGAWWVVNQKDAFFGGPLHIDLMVDGIAYNKQSTRSPNITNGFDRTFGPQFLYFNHGQNTSLQDLLADAELLADPEWNSAFYDEIAPNVAGYVPSSARGSFTAYVQLPPVAQEPTVVLSANGVHFQVHDLQRSTITLSTPTAYQYWGSISSEGHIAITRVKAGTYRLTCFAAGIFGDFVLDNVVVRAGEETRVSVVWTPESAGKELWRLGVPDKSSGEFRNGNERDETHPNRPAKYRIYSGAWDFPTQFPEGVNFTIGESREGVDWFFIGGH
;
A
#
# COMPACT_ATOMS: atom_id res chain seq x y z
N MET A 1 -32.42 3.80 -23.90
CA MET A 1 -32.99 2.85 -22.92
C MET A 1 -33.30 1.46 -23.53
N ARG A 2 -32.53 1.05 -24.55
CA ARG A 2 -32.23 -0.33 -25.00
C ARG A 2 -30.82 -0.21 -25.60
N ASP A 3 -29.95 -1.20 -25.40
CA ASP A 3 -28.51 -1.25 -25.78
C ASP A 3 -27.49 -0.97 -24.67
N SER A 4 -27.79 -1.35 -23.42
CA SER A 4 -26.79 -1.31 -22.33
C SER A 4 -26.96 -2.48 -21.36
N PHE A 5 -27.02 -3.73 -21.85
CA PHE A 5 -26.95 -4.91 -20.98
C PHE A 5 -26.30 -6.07 -21.73
N THR A 6 -24.98 -6.19 -21.62
CA THR A 6 -24.26 -7.47 -21.67
C THR A 6 -23.00 -7.36 -20.82
N VAL A 7 -23.17 -7.31 -19.49
CA VAL A 7 -22.09 -7.56 -18.51
C VAL A 7 -22.60 -8.53 -17.45
N VAL A 8 -23.11 -9.69 -17.85
CA VAL A 8 -23.31 -10.84 -16.96
C VAL A 8 -23.20 -12.13 -17.76
N ARG A 9 -21.97 -12.61 -18.02
CA ARG A 9 -21.67 -14.03 -18.27
C ARG A 9 -20.16 -14.24 -18.36
N CYS A 10 -19.54 -14.60 -17.23
CA CYS A 10 -18.42 -15.55 -17.16
C CYS A 10 -18.04 -15.78 -15.70
N LEU A 11 -18.74 -16.70 -15.05
CA LEU A 11 -18.32 -17.33 -13.80
C LEU A 11 -18.25 -18.82 -14.07
N ARG A 12 -17.09 -19.31 -14.52
CA ARG A 12 -16.61 -20.69 -14.35
C ARG A 12 -15.24 -20.89 -14.99
N HIS A 13 -14.44 -21.69 -14.30
CA HIS A 13 -13.16 -22.30 -14.70
C HIS A 13 -11.88 -21.49 -14.52
N SER A 14 -11.30 -21.66 -13.34
CA SER A 14 -9.86 -21.70 -13.15
C SER A 14 -9.27 -22.89 -13.91
N ARG A 15 -8.36 -22.64 -14.86
CA ARG A 15 -7.05 -23.30 -15.04
C ARG A 15 -6.49 -22.82 -16.39
N HIS A 16 -5.45 -21.99 -16.30
CA HIS A 16 -4.64 -21.47 -17.40
C HIS A 16 -5.36 -20.70 -18.51
N THR A 17 -4.85 -19.49 -18.79
CA THR A 17 -5.16 -18.59 -19.92
C THR A 17 -6.47 -17.79 -19.89
N GLY A 18 -6.32 -16.46 -19.96
CA GLY A 18 -7.21 -15.52 -20.67
C GLY A 18 -8.65 -15.34 -20.18
N ILE A 19 -8.87 -14.37 -19.30
CA ILE A 19 -9.91 -13.31 -19.32
C ILE A 19 -9.62 -12.40 -18.10
N GLY A 20 -9.49 -11.09 -18.34
CA GLY A 20 -9.21 -10.10 -17.31
C GLY A 20 -10.35 -10.02 -16.31
N THR A 21 -10.12 -10.59 -15.13
CA THR A 21 -10.91 -10.34 -13.92
C THR A 21 -9.95 -9.79 -12.86
N PRO A 22 -10.41 -8.91 -11.97
CA PRO A 22 -9.68 -8.58 -10.77
C PRO A 22 -9.55 -9.83 -9.88
N ALA A 23 -8.54 -10.66 -10.12
CA ALA A 23 -8.39 -11.94 -9.43
C ALA A 23 -7.98 -11.71 -7.97
N ASP A 24 -8.96 -11.72 -7.06
CA ASP A 24 -8.66 -11.63 -5.63
C ASP A 24 -7.87 -12.84 -5.19
N PHE A 25 -6.75 -12.57 -4.52
CA PHE A 25 -6.07 -13.55 -3.68
C PHE A 25 -6.39 -13.13 -2.24
N PRO A 26 -7.53 -13.59 -1.69
CA PRO A 26 -8.02 -13.15 -0.39
C PRO A 26 -7.07 -13.54 0.75
N SER A 27 -6.37 -14.68 0.60
CA SER A 27 -5.10 -15.08 1.25
C SER A 27 -4.88 -16.58 1.05
N ALA A 28 -3.75 -17.13 1.54
CA ALA A 28 -3.58 -18.59 1.65
C ALA A 28 -4.59 -19.24 2.61
N GLY A 29 -5.11 -18.48 3.59
CA GLY A 29 -6.07 -18.95 4.58
C GLY A 29 -7.52 -18.91 4.11
N PHE A 30 -7.85 -18.19 3.03
CA PHE A 30 -9.21 -17.98 2.53
C PHE A 30 -9.34 -18.50 1.09
N ALA A 31 -10.33 -19.35 0.83
CA ALA A 31 -10.55 -19.95 -0.48
C ALA A 31 -11.93 -19.61 -1.05
N ILE A 32 -11.99 -19.41 -2.37
CA ILE A 32 -13.24 -19.29 -3.12
C ILE A 32 -13.80 -20.70 -3.32
N THR A 33 -15.06 -20.94 -2.98
CA THR A 33 -15.66 -22.28 -3.04
C THR A 33 -16.10 -22.66 -4.45
N GLY A 34 -16.22 -21.69 -5.34
CA GLY A 34 -16.75 -21.85 -6.70
C GLY A 34 -18.27 -21.89 -6.76
N ASN A 35 -18.94 -21.77 -5.61
CA ASN A 35 -20.40 -21.79 -5.45
C ASN A 35 -20.87 -20.57 -4.62
N ALA A 36 -20.33 -19.39 -4.92
CA ALA A 36 -20.73 -18.16 -4.24
C ALA A 36 -22.24 -17.88 -4.42
N SER A 37 -22.89 -17.40 -3.37
CA SER A 37 -24.18 -16.71 -3.54
C SER A 37 -23.94 -15.36 -4.21
N ALA A 38 -24.90 -14.91 -5.02
CA ALA A 38 -24.84 -13.64 -5.71
C ALA A 38 -26.07 -12.80 -5.37
N GLU A 39 -25.83 -11.58 -4.90
CA GLU A 39 -26.86 -10.58 -4.64
C GLU A 39 -26.61 -9.38 -5.56
N ILE A 40 -27.66 -8.92 -6.24
CA ILE A 40 -27.60 -7.72 -7.08
C ILE A 40 -28.35 -6.63 -6.34
N ALA A 41 -27.71 -5.47 -6.21
CA ALA A 41 -28.30 -4.26 -5.64
C ALA A 41 -28.20 -3.13 -6.66
N GLN A 42 -29.15 -2.21 -6.64
CA GLN A 42 -29.14 -1.04 -7.52
C GLN A 42 -29.80 0.15 -6.83
N GLY A 43 -29.30 1.34 -7.16
CA GLY A 43 -29.90 2.61 -6.81
C GLY A 43 -30.34 3.36 -8.06
N ALA A 44 -30.50 4.68 -7.95
CA ALA A 44 -30.94 5.51 -9.06
C ALA A 44 -29.88 5.63 -10.17
N ASP A 45 -28.61 5.70 -9.79
CA ASP A 45 -27.47 5.98 -10.67
C ASP A 45 -26.35 4.93 -10.55
N TRP A 46 -26.57 3.86 -9.79
CA TRP A 46 -25.58 2.81 -9.54
C TRP A 46 -26.16 1.41 -9.56
N ALA A 47 -25.31 0.43 -9.86
CA ALA A 47 -25.60 -0.99 -9.74
C ALA A 47 -24.41 -1.70 -9.10
N GLY A 48 -24.67 -2.76 -8.36
CA GLY A 48 -23.64 -3.54 -7.69
C GLY A 48 -23.97 -5.02 -7.60
N ILE A 49 -22.93 -5.80 -7.41
CA ILE A 49 -23.00 -7.24 -7.18
C ILE A 49 -22.16 -7.60 -5.97
N VAL A 50 -22.74 -8.39 -5.08
CA VAL A 50 -22.09 -8.96 -3.90
C VAL A 50 -22.02 -10.46 -4.09
N LEU A 51 -20.80 -11.00 -4.10
CA LEU A 51 -20.52 -12.42 -4.17
C LEU A 51 -20.04 -12.91 -2.82
N THR A 52 -20.71 -13.89 -2.23
CA THR A 52 -20.33 -14.44 -0.91
C THR A 52 -20.02 -15.93 -1.03
N ASP A 53 -18.77 -16.28 -0.79
CA ASP A 53 -18.30 -17.65 -0.62
C ASP A 53 -18.25 -17.97 0.88
N ILE A 54 -18.95 -19.02 1.31
CA ILE A 54 -18.86 -19.58 2.67
C ILE A 54 -18.45 -21.05 2.55
N ASP A 55 -17.34 -21.44 3.18
CA ASP A 55 -16.89 -22.83 3.17
C ASP A 55 -17.40 -23.65 4.37
N VAL A 56 -17.15 -24.96 4.32
CA VAL A 56 -17.64 -25.92 5.33
C VAL A 56 -16.99 -25.76 6.71
N ILE A 57 -15.89 -25.00 6.81
CA ILE A 57 -15.20 -24.74 8.07
C ILE A 57 -15.42 -23.30 8.57
N GLY A 58 -16.37 -22.57 7.98
CA GLY A 58 -16.81 -21.26 8.45
C GLY A 58 -15.95 -20.09 7.98
N ARG A 59 -15.18 -20.24 6.90
CA ARG A 59 -14.49 -19.14 6.23
C ARG A 59 -15.45 -18.42 5.29
N ILE A 60 -15.39 -17.09 5.30
CA ILE A 60 -16.19 -16.20 4.48
C ILE A 60 -15.24 -15.38 3.61
N VAL A 61 -15.46 -15.41 2.31
CA VAL A 61 -14.89 -14.46 1.35
C VAL A 61 -16.05 -13.78 0.64
N GLN A 62 -16.28 -12.52 0.98
CA GLN A 62 -17.29 -11.71 0.32
C GLN A 62 -16.62 -10.60 -0.50
N ARG A 63 -16.99 -10.52 -1.78
CA ARG A 63 -16.46 -9.55 -2.73
C ARG A 63 -17.61 -8.75 -3.27
N SER A 64 -17.49 -7.43 -3.22
CA SER A 64 -18.53 -6.53 -3.68
C SER A 64 -17.96 -5.57 -4.69
N TRP A 65 -18.71 -5.35 -5.77
CA TRP A 65 -18.39 -4.37 -6.80
C TRP A 65 -19.58 -3.48 -7.06
N PHE A 66 -19.33 -2.18 -7.20
CA PHE A 66 -20.35 -1.19 -7.51
C PHE A 66 -19.86 -0.29 -8.63
N LEU A 67 -20.76 0.04 -9.55
CA LEU A 67 -20.56 0.91 -10.69
C LEU A 67 -21.55 2.07 -10.60
N ARG A 68 -21.12 3.26 -11.02
CA ARG A 68 -21.96 4.45 -11.12
C ARG A 68 -21.99 4.93 -12.57
N ASN A 69 -23.09 5.56 -12.97
CA ASN A 69 -23.24 6.10 -14.34
C ASN A 69 -22.42 7.39 -14.60
N THR A 70 -21.92 8.03 -13.56
CA THR A 70 -21.24 9.34 -13.58
C THR A 70 -19.73 9.23 -13.45
N GLU A 71 -19.19 8.03 -13.24
CA GLU A 71 -17.79 7.81 -12.92
C GLU A 71 -17.17 6.73 -13.82
N SER A 72 -15.91 6.94 -14.20
CA SER A 72 -15.12 5.99 -15.00
C SER A 72 -14.32 5.06 -14.09
N GLY A 73 -14.98 4.34 -13.20
CA GLY A 73 -14.29 3.46 -12.26
C GLY A 73 -15.15 2.41 -11.60
N LEU A 74 -14.49 1.54 -10.85
CA LEU A 74 -15.09 0.40 -10.15
C LEU A 74 -14.82 0.51 -8.66
N HIS A 75 -15.87 0.63 -7.86
CA HIS A 75 -15.77 0.58 -6.41
C HIS A 75 -15.78 -0.87 -5.95
N ARG A 76 -14.92 -1.21 -5.00
CA ARG A 76 -14.73 -2.56 -4.53
C ARG A 76 -14.59 -2.65 -3.02
N PHE A 77 -15.10 -3.75 -2.47
CA PHE A 77 -14.85 -4.18 -1.10
C PHE A 77 -14.47 -5.66 -1.07
N LEU A 78 -13.63 -6.03 -0.11
CA LEU A 78 -13.28 -7.41 0.21
C LEU A 78 -13.52 -7.64 1.70
N ARG A 79 -14.41 -8.56 2.04
CA ARG A 79 -14.63 -9.02 3.41
C ARG A 79 -14.09 -10.43 3.60
N LEU A 80 -13.31 -10.60 4.66
CA LEU A 80 -12.75 -11.87 5.11
C LEU A 80 -13.28 -12.15 6.53
N GLY A 81 -13.96 -13.28 6.71
CA GLY A 81 -14.55 -13.66 8.00
C GLY A 81 -14.25 -15.10 8.37
N TYR A 82 -14.06 -15.41 9.64
CA TYR A 82 -13.84 -16.77 10.13
C TYR A 82 -14.60 -17.04 11.42
N HIS A 83 -15.56 -17.96 11.35
CA HIS A 83 -16.41 -18.35 12.47
C HIS A 83 -16.39 -19.87 12.63
N ASN A 84 -15.55 -20.36 13.53
CA ASN A 84 -15.40 -21.78 13.81
C ASN A 84 -15.00 -21.99 15.27
N THR A 85 -15.92 -22.46 16.10
CA THR A 85 -15.67 -22.70 17.53
C THR A 85 -14.91 -24.01 17.79
N THR A 86 -14.94 -24.97 16.86
CA THR A 86 -14.29 -26.29 17.03
C THR A 86 -12.85 -26.31 16.55
N GLY A 87 -12.51 -25.48 15.56
CA GLY A 87 -11.15 -25.15 15.14
C GLY A 87 -10.91 -23.65 15.27
N PRO A 88 -10.59 -23.11 16.45
CA PRO A 88 -10.63 -21.66 16.69
C PRO A 88 -9.49 -20.85 16.06
N SER A 89 -8.57 -21.46 15.32
CA SER A 89 -7.41 -20.80 14.71
C SER A 89 -7.11 -21.35 13.32
N LEU A 90 -6.92 -20.44 12.34
CA LEU A 90 -6.41 -20.75 11.00
C LEU A 90 -4.92 -20.41 10.82
N GLY A 91 -4.28 -19.82 11.83
CA GLY A 91 -2.94 -19.28 11.72
C GLY A 91 -2.91 -17.89 11.07
N ALA A 92 -1.76 -17.49 10.55
CA ALA A 92 -1.54 -16.15 10.02
C ALA A 92 -2.38 -15.88 8.76
N LEU A 93 -2.93 -14.67 8.63
CA LEU A 93 -3.56 -14.21 7.39
C LEU A 93 -2.60 -14.26 6.20
N GLY A 94 -1.30 -14.04 6.45
CA GLY A 94 -0.31 -13.99 5.38
C GLY A 94 -0.51 -12.72 4.54
N GLU A 95 -1.00 -12.87 3.32
CA GLU A 95 -1.24 -11.78 2.37
C GLU A 95 -2.74 -11.64 2.06
N SER A 96 -3.26 -10.41 2.07
CA SER A 96 -4.55 -10.07 1.44
C SER A 96 -4.29 -9.06 0.35
N ARG A 97 -4.73 -9.38 -0.86
CA ARG A 97 -4.63 -8.47 -1.99
C ARG A 97 -5.83 -8.55 -2.91
N THR A 98 -6.11 -7.40 -3.50
CA THR A 98 -6.96 -7.27 -4.67
C THR A 98 -6.07 -6.77 -5.81
N MET A 99 -6.37 -7.16 -7.05
CA MET A 99 -5.49 -6.80 -8.18
C MET A 99 -6.28 -6.45 -9.42
N PHE A 100 -5.67 -5.65 -10.29
CA PHE A 100 -6.10 -5.41 -11.66
C PHE A 100 -5.03 -5.98 -12.59
N ARG A 101 -5.40 -7.05 -13.30
CA ARG A 101 -4.57 -7.69 -14.31
C ARG A 101 -5.24 -7.49 -15.66
N PRO A 102 -4.79 -6.52 -16.48
CA PRO A 102 -5.34 -6.37 -17.81
C PRO A 102 -4.96 -7.56 -18.69
N ASN A 103 -5.83 -7.90 -19.65
CA ASN A 103 -5.53 -8.84 -20.71
C ASN A 103 -5.27 -8.05 -21.99
N GLY A 104 -4.00 -7.85 -22.34
CA GLY A 104 -3.60 -6.91 -23.40
C GLY A 104 -3.83 -5.45 -22.98
N GLY A 105 -3.93 -4.57 -23.97
CA GLY A 105 -4.15 -3.13 -23.79
C GLY A 105 -2.96 -2.31 -24.29
N PRO A 106 -3.09 -0.98 -24.30
CA PRO A 106 -2.01 -0.09 -24.70
C PRO A 106 -0.97 0.11 -23.58
N TRP A 107 -1.00 -0.69 -22.50
CA TRP A 107 -0.17 -0.50 -21.32
C TRP A 107 1.31 -0.66 -21.66
N THR A 108 2.04 0.44 -21.51
CA THR A 108 3.47 0.51 -21.81
C THR A 108 4.29 0.76 -20.56
N HIS A 109 3.70 1.35 -19.52
CA HIS A 109 4.41 1.76 -18.30
C HIS A 109 3.71 1.28 -17.04
N ILE A 110 4.53 1.04 -16.04
CA ILE A 110 4.12 0.80 -14.66
C ILE A 110 4.44 2.02 -13.82
N VAL A 111 3.54 2.36 -12.91
CA VAL A 111 3.58 3.61 -12.16
C VAL A 111 3.30 3.33 -10.70
N THR A 112 4.29 3.60 -9.85
CA THR A 112 4.17 3.47 -8.40
C THR A 112 3.77 4.79 -7.77
N ASN A 113 4.42 5.88 -8.18
CA ASN A 113 4.12 7.24 -7.77
C ASN A 113 4.74 8.22 -8.78
N ARG A 114 4.74 9.52 -8.48
CA ARG A 114 5.27 10.56 -9.36
C ARG A 114 6.76 10.40 -9.68
N GLU A 115 7.53 9.82 -8.77
CA GLU A 115 8.98 9.65 -8.92
C GLU A 115 9.37 8.29 -9.49
N GLN A 116 8.61 7.23 -9.19
CA GLN A 116 8.95 5.86 -9.55
C GLN A 116 7.95 5.30 -10.58
N TRP A 117 8.41 5.25 -11.82
CA TRP A 117 7.69 4.68 -12.97
C TRP A 117 8.70 4.24 -14.03
N ALA A 118 8.33 3.25 -14.85
CA ALA A 118 9.19 2.77 -15.92
C ALA A 118 8.37 2.09 -17.04
N PRO A 119 8.93 1.94 -18.25
CA PRO A 119 8.38 1.02 -19.24
C PRO A 119 8.30 -0.40 -18.69
N LEU A 120 7.38 -1.21 -19.21
CA LEU A 120 7.43 -2.66 -19.01
C LEU A 120 8.60 -3.26 -19.81
N PRO A 121 9.32 -4.26 -19.27
CA PRO A 121 10.26 -5.05 -20.06
C PRO A 121 9.57 -5.63 -21.29
N SER A 122 10.26 -5.60 -22.44
CA SER A 122 9.71 -6.19 -23.66
C SER A 122 9.62 -7.71 -23.57
N ALA A 123 8.85 -8.33 -24.47
CA ALA A 123 8.80 -9.77 -24.58
C ALA A 123 10.18 -10.38 -24.88
N GLU A 124 11.04 -9.68 -25.62
CA GLU A 124 12.41 -10.12 -25.90
C GLU A 124 13.25 -10.14 -24.62
N ALA A 125 13.24 -9.03 -23.86
CA ALA A 125 13.94 -8.94 -22.57
C ALA A 125 13.51 -10.05 -21.61
N LEU A 126 12.20 -10.29 -21.48
CA LEU A 126 11.66 -11.37 -20.64
C LEU A 126 12.07 -12.77 -21.12
N THR A 127 12.31 -12.98 -22.42
CA THR A 127 12.80 -14.29 -22.92
C THR A 127 14.29 -14.50 -22.75
N GLN A 128 15.06 -13.41 -22.65
CA GLN A 128 16.51 -13.43 -22.49
C GLN A 128 16.95 -13.18 -21.04
N GLU A 129 16.00 -12.97 -20.13
CA GLU A 129 16.28 -12.66 -18.74
C GLU A 129 17.09 -13.78 -18.05
N VAL A 130 18.01 -13.37 -17.17
CA VAL A 130 18.80 -14.30 -16.35
C VAL A 130 18.41 -14.11 -14.89
N SER A 131 17.88 -15.14 -14.24
CA SER A 131 17.59 -15.07 -12.81
C SER A 131 18.89 -14.97 -12.01
N VAL A 132 18.99 -13.92 -11.18
CA VAL A 132 20.16 -13.65 -10.32
C VAL A 132 19.87 -13.85 -8.84
N GLN A 133 18.60 -13.76 -8.44
CA GLN A 133 18.07 -14.20 -7.15
C GLN A 133 16.57 -14.48 -7.29
N ASP A 134 15.92 -14.94 -6.21
CA ASP A 134 14.47 -15.12 -6.21
C ASP A 134 13.75 -13.84 -6.63
N ALA A 135 12.82 -13.98 -7.58
CA ALA A 135 12.01 -12.90 -8.13
C ALA A 135 12.82 -11.66 -8.62
N THR A 136 14.06 -11.87 -9.08
CA THR A 136 14.92 -10.83 -9.67
C THR A 136 15.69 -11.36 -10.85
N TRP A 137 15.72 -10.56 -11.92
CA TRP A 137 16.30 -10.95 -13.19
C TRP A 137 17.17 -9.85 -13.76
N TYR A 138 18.28 -10.25 -14.36
CA TYR A 138 19.14 -9.40 -15.16
C TYR A 138 18.63 -9.37 -16.60
N LEU A 139 18.43 -8.16 -17.13
CA LEU A 139 17.93 -7.85 -18.46
C LEU A 139 18.99 -7.24 -19.38
N GLY A 140 20.22 -7.02 -18.91
CA GLY A 140 21.28 -6.40 -19.71
C GLY A 140 21.81 -7.23 -20.89
N LEU A 141 21.18 -8.38 -21.21
CA LEU A 141 21.38 -9.09 -22.49
C LEU A 141 20.58 -8.43 -23.63
N THR A 142 19.62 -7.56 -23.31
CA THR A 142 18.85 -6.74 -24.26
C THR A 142 19.10 -5.25 -23.97
N PRO A 143 20.28 -4.70 -24.29
CA PRO A 143 20.66 -3.33 -23.92
C PRO A 143 19.81 -2.23 -24.57
N ASP A 144 19.15 -2.56 -25.69
CA ASP A 144 18.25 -1.64 -26.39
C ASP A 144 16.80 -1.69 -25.86
N ASP A 145 16.51 -2.51 -24.84
CA ASP A 145 15.18 -2.59 -24.24
C ASP A 145 14.82 -1.27 -23.54
N PRO A 146 13.60 -0.72 -23.72
CA PRO A 146 13.21 0.54 -23.10
C PRO A 146 13.33 0.57 -21.57
N TYR A 147 13.07 -0.55 -20.89
CA TYR A 147 13.24 -0.65 -19.44
C TYR A 147 14.72 -0.57 -19.06
N VAL A 148 15.58 -1.31 -19.77
CA VAL A 148 17.03 -1.32 -19.53
C VAL A 148 17.64 0.06 -19.74
N ILE A 149 17.23 0.76 -20.81
CA ILE A 149 17.69 2.12 -21.07
C ILE A 149 17.22 3.08 -19.97
N GLN A 150 15.93 3.06 -19.64
CA GLN A 150 15.31 4.11 -18.83
C GLN A 150 15.47 3.91 -17.32
N GLU A 151 15.54 2.68 -16.85
CA GLU A 151 15.40 2.33 -15.44
C GLU A 151 16.60 1.56 -14.87
N SER A 152 16.85 0.32 -15.33
CA SER A 152 17.89 -0.53 -14.77
C SER A 152 18.13 -1.80 -15.60
N ASP A 153 19.35 -2.33 -15.54
CA ASP A 153 19.67 -3.67 -16.02
C ASP A 153 18.98 -4.78 -15.20
N TYR A 154 18.40 -4.47 -14.04
CA TYR A 154 17.79 -5.46 -13.14
C TYR A 154 16.30 -5.21 -12.95
N TRP A 155 15.48 -6.16 -13.39
CA TRP A 155 14.06 -6.20 -13.05
C TRP A 155 13.86 -6.97 -11.74
N THR A 156 13.40 -6.29 -10.69
CA THR A 156 13.16 -6.90 -9.37
C THR A 156 11.69 -6.84 -9.00
N LYS A 157 11.07 -8.01 -8.86
CA LYS A 157 9.73 -8.12 -8.28
C LYS A 157 9.80 -8.11 -6.75
N TRP A 158 10.79 -8.79 -6.11
CA TRP A 158 11.04 -8.80 -4.65
C TRP A 158 12.55 -8.92 -4.33
N LEU A 159 13.08 -8.07 -3.44
CA LEU A 159 14.45 -8.15 -2.89
C LEU A 159 14.45 -8.83 -1.50
N ILE A 160 15.54 -9.52 -1.14
CA ILE A 160 15.79 -10.01 0.22
C ILE A 160 15.71 -8.83 1.21
N ARG A 161 14.75 -8.91 2.14
CA ARG A 161 14.40 -7.89 3.16
C ARG A 161 13.75 -6.61 2.60
N ALA A 162 12.58 -6.81 1.99
CA ALA A 162 11.44 -5.86 1.98
C ALA A 162 11.45 -4.70 0.97
N GLN A 163 12.17 -4.83 -0.15
CA GLN A 163 12.17 -3.77 -1.17
C GLN A 163 11.73 -4.32 -2.54
N TYR A 164 10.80 -3.61 -3.16
CA TYR A 164 10.34 -3.84 -4.54
C TYR A 164 10.73 -2.61 -5.34
N THR A 165 11.25 -2.77 -6.55
CA THR A 165 11.56 -1.61 -7.42
C THR A 165 10.34 -0.71 -7.54
N PHE A 166 9.17 -1.33 -7.68
CA PHE A 166 7.87 -0.67 -7.85
C PHE A 166 6.95 -0.87 -6.63
N ALA A 167 7.48 -0.48 -5.48
CA ALA A 167 6.73 -0.38 -4.24
C ALA A 167 6.75 0.98 -3.60
N ASP A 168 5.76 1.15 -2.76
CA ASP A 168 5.57 2.33 -1.95
C ASP A 168 5.00 1.94 -0.60
N ASN A 169 4.99 2.90 0.32
CA ASN A 169 4.35 2.73 1.61
C ASN A 169 2.85 3.04 1.53
N GLN A 170 2.14 2.83 2.64
CA GLN A 170 0.70 3.10 2.70
C GLN A 170 0.36 4.60 2.71
N THR A 171 1.29 5.53 2.49
CA THR A 171 0.96 6.94 2.22
C THR A 171 0.64 7.20 0.74
N ASN A 172 0.97 6.27 -0.16
CA ASN A 172 0.68 6.32 -1.60
C ASN A 172 -0.78 6.68 -1.92
N LYS A 173 -1.00 7.63 -2.82
CA LYS A 173 -2.34 8.12 -3.19
C LYS A 173 -2.98 7.34 -4.33
N ALA A 174 -2.20 7.06 -5.37
CA ALA A 174 -2.60 6.26 -6.51
C ALA A 174 -1.38 5.60 -7.16
N HIS A 175 -1.60 4.43 -7.75
CA HIS A 175 -0.60 3.69 -8.53
C HIS A 175 -1.30 2.81 -9.57
N GLY A 176 -0.58 2.36 -10.60
CA GLY A 176 -1.15 1.47 -11.59
C GLY A 176 -0.41 1.46 -12.91
N LEU A 177 -1.18 1.48 -14.00
CA LEU A 177 -0.70 1.27 -15.37
C LEU A 177 -1.00 2.48 -16.23
N TYR A 178 -0.04 2.83 -17.09
CA TYR A 178 -0.18 3.85 -18.11
C TYR A 178 0.08 3.26 -19.50
N GLY A 179 -0.63 3.75 -20.50
CA GLY A 179 -0.52 3.27 -21.87
C GLY A 179 -0.86 4.33 -22.91
N ILE A 180 -0.38 4.14 -24.14
CA ILE A 180 -0.71 4.99 -25.28
C ILE A 180 -1.24 4.10 -26.40
N ALA A 181 -2.45 4.36 -26.86
CA ALA A 181 -3.06 3.65 -27.97
C ALA A 181 -2.45 4.06 -29.31
N VAL A 182 -2.73 3.29 -30.36
CA VAL A 182 -2.22 3.52 -31.72
C VAL A 182 -2.62 4.89 -32.27
N ASP A 183 -3.77 5.43 -31.85
CA ASP A 183 -4.26 6.75 -32.24
C ASP A 183 -3.65 7.91 -31.43
N GLY A 184 -2.72 7.63 -30.52
CA GLY A 184 -2.07 8.61 -29.65
C GLY A 184 -2.83 8.92 -28.35
N THR A 185 -3.99 8.30 -28.11
CA THR A 185 -4.73 8.48 -26.86
C THR A 185 -3.99 7.84 -25.69
N ALA A 186 -3.71 8.62 -24.65
CA ALA A 186 -3.15 8.11 -23.41
C ALA A 186 -4.26 7.55 -22.50
N PHE A 187 -3.98 6.44 -21.82
CA PHE A 187 -4.89 5.75 -20.89
C PHE A 187 -4.19 5.50 -19.56
N GLY A 188 -4.94 5.64 -18.47
CA GLY A 188 -4.51 5.30 -17.12
C GLY A 188 -5.48 4.31 -16.48
N ALA A 189 -4.94 3.36 -15.72
CA ALA A 189 -5.70 2.47 -14.83
C ALA A 189 -5.06 2.52 -13.45
N TRP A 190 -5.77 3.08 -12.47
CA TRP A 190 -5.22 3.48 -11.18
C TRP A 190 -5.97 2.83 -10.04
N TRP A 191 -5.24 2.17 -9.13
CA TRP A 191 -5.75 1.95 -7.79
C TRP A 191 -5.64 3.26 -7.01
N VAL A 192 -6.78 3.91 -6.80
CA VAL A 192 -6.88 5.09 -5.95
C VAL A 192 -7.09 4.63 -4.52
N VAL A 193 -6.26 5.14 -3.62
CA VAL A 193 -6.24 4.73 -2.22
C VAL A 193 -6.93 5.77 -1.33
N ASN A 194 -8.26 5.80 -1.42
CA ASN A 194 -9.11 6.77 -0.71
C ASN A 194 -9.41 6.41 0.76
N GLN A 195 -9.45 5.12 1.13
CA GLN A 195 -9.50 4.68 2.53
C GLN A 195 -8.54 3.51 2.77
N LYS A 196 -7.70 3.66 3.80
CA LYS A 196 -6.67 2.69 4.22
C LYS A 196 -6.87 2.21 5.65
N ASP A 197 -7.99 2.58 6.25
CA ASP A 197 -8.24 2.45 7.67
C ASP A 197 -8.35 0.98 8.12
N ALA A 198 -8.74 0.11 7.20
CA ALA A 198 -8.75 -1.33 7.36
C ALA A 198 -7.44 -2.03 6.95
N PHE A 199 -6.37 -1.33 6.56
CA PHE A 199 -5.09 -2.00 6.25
C PHE A 199 -4.34 -2.35 7.53
N PHE A 200 -3.28 -3.16 7.40
CA PHE A 200 -2.38 -3.51 8.50
C PHE A 200 -0.98 -2.97 8.25
N GLY A 201 -0.23 -2.66 9.32
CA GLY A 201 1.16 -2.24 9.26
C GLY A 201 1.40 -0.73 9.29
N GLY A 202 0.36 0.09 9.15
CA GLY A 202 0.44 1.55 9.27
C GLY A 202 1.26 2.25 8.16
N PRO A 203 1.62 3.53 8.35
CA PRO A 203 2.17 4.36 7.27
C PRO A 203 3.55 3.93 6.76
N LEU A 204 4.32 3.18 7.56
CA LEU A 204 5.66 2.71 7.19
C LEU A 204 5.65 1.33 6.52
N HIS A 205 4.49 0.68 6.44
CA HIS A 205 4.37 -0.61 5.75
C HIS A 205 4.54 -0.41 4.25
N ILE A 206 5.51 -1.12 3.67
CA ILE A 206 5.83 -1.09 2.23
C ILE A 206 5.34 -2.39 1.59
N ASP A 207 4.71 -2.26 0.42
CA ASP A 207 4.26 -3.41 -0.37
C ASP A 207 4.38 -3.16 -1.87
N LEU A 208 4.36 -4.25 -2.65
CA LEU A 208 4.38 -4.16 -4.12
C LEU A 208 3.11 -3.47 -4.63
N MET A 209 3.30 -2.41 -5.41
CA MET A 209 2.21 -1.65 -6.01
C MET A 209 1.92 -2.13 -7.43
N VAL A 210 2.96 -2.38 -8.23
CA VAL A 210 2.78 -2.76 -9.65
C VAL A 210 3.95 -3.59 -10.20
N ASP A 211 3.65 -4.60 -11.03
CA ASP A 211 4.65 -5.39 -11.77
C ASP A 211 4.18 -5.78 -13.20
N GLY A 212 3.28 -4.97 -13.77
CA GLY A 212 2.44 -5.33 -14.93
C GLY A 212 1.03 -5.78 -14.50
N ILE A 213 0.88 -6.11 -13.22
CA ILE A 213 -0.40 -6.17 -12.51
C ILE A 213 -0.41 -5.03 -11.51
N ALA A 214 -1.50 -4.27 -11.41
CA ALA A 214 -1.66 -3.27 -10.37
C ALA A 214 -2.27 -3.92 -9.11
N TYR A 215 -1.61 -3.80 -7.97
CA TYR A 215 -1.97 -4.47 -6.71
C TYR A 215 -2.44 -3.48 -5.67
N ASN A 216 -3.60 -3.75 -5.08
CA ASN A 216 -3.96 -3.17 -3.81
C ASN A 216 -3.65 -4.22 -2.73
N LYS A 217 -2.58 -3.98 -1.98
CA LYS A 217 -2.08 -4.86 -0.92
C LYS A 217 -2.59 -4.37 0.43
N GLN A 218 -3.64 -5.01 0.94
CA GLN A 218 -4.23 -4.62 2.23
C GLN A 218 -3.43 -5.14 3.43
N SER A 219 -2.60 -6.16 3.19
CA SER A 219 -1.89 -6.89 4.22
C SER A 219 -0.76 -7.73 3.62
N THR A 220 0.43 -7.65 4.21
CA THR A 220 1.45 -8.71 4.14
C THR A 220 2.03 -8.94 5.54
N ARG A 221 2.06 -10.21 5.98
CA ARG A 221 2.48 -10.64 7.34
C ARG A 221 1.63 -10.02 8.48
N SER A 222 0.31 -10.13 8.34
CA SER A 222 -0.69 -9.55 9.27
C SER A 222 -1.53 -10.64 9.98
N PRO A 223 -2.50 -10.29 10.85
CA PRO A 223 -2.75 -10.99 12.12
C PRO A 223 -3.13 -12.46 11.96
N ASN A 224 -2.99 -13.19 13.05
CA ASN A 224 -3.57 -14.52 13.17
C ASN A 224 -5.10 -14.45 13.04
N ILE A 225 -5.63 -15.30 12.17
CA ILE A 225 -7.06 -15.49 11.99
C ILE A 225 -7.55 -16.47 13.06
N THR A 226 -8.36 -15.99 13.97
CA THR A 226 -9.03 -16.79 15.01
C THR A 226 -10.55 -16.73 14.85
N ASN A 227 -11.28 -17.61 15.52
CA ASN A 227 -12.73 -17.56 15.58
C ASN A 227 -13.23 -16.16 15.95
N GLY A 228 -14.12 -15.60 15.14
CA GLY A 228 -14.63 -14.23 15.27
C GLY A 228 -13.85 -13.18 14.48
N PHE A 229 -12.80 -13.55 13.74
CA PHE A 229 -12.16 -12.65 12.78
C PHE A 229 -13.19 -12.23 11.72
N ASP A 230 -13.39 -10.93 11.52
CA ASP A 230 -14.29 -10.40 10.50
C ASP A 230 -13.81 -9.00 10.11
N ARG A 231 -13.36 -8.84 8.87
CA ARG A 231 -12.75 -7.59 8.40
C ARG A 231 -13.17 -7.30 6.97
N THR A 232 -13.62 -6.08 6.75
CA THR A 232 -13.97 -5.54 5.44
C THR A 232 -12.94 -4.49 5.05
N PHE A 233 -12.23 -4.76 3.96
CA PHE A 233 -11.30 -3.85 3.32
C PHE A 233 -12.01 -3.05 2.23
N GLY A 234 -11.74 -1.75 2.21
CA GLY A 234 -12.30 -0.81 1.26
C GLY A 234 -13.06 0.33 1.94
N PRO A 235 -13.62 1.25 1.15
CA PRO A 235 -13.71 1.25 -0.30
C PRO A 235 -12.37 1.24 -1.00
N GLN A 236 -12.30 0.55 -2.13
CA GLN A 236 -11.18 0.55 -3.05
C GLN A 236 -11.72 1.05 -4.39
N PHE A 237 -11.01 1.96 -5.06
CA PHE A 237 -11.48 2.51 -6.32
C PHE A 237 -10.46 2.23 -7.42
N LEU A 238 -10.85 1.42 -8.40
CA LEU A 238 -10.10 1.23 -9.62
C LEU A 238 -10.60 2.24 -10.64
N TYR A 239 -9.81 3.29 -10.86
CA TYR A 239 -10.14 4.43 -11.68
C TYR A 239 -9.52 4.33 -13.07
N PHE A 240 -10.26 4.71 -14.09
CA PHE A 240 -9.80 4.79 -15.47
C PHE A 240 -9.98 6.21 -16.00
N ASN A 241 -8.90 6.81 -16.49
CA ASN A 241 -8.92 8.08 -17.18
C ASN A 241 -8.14 8.00 -18.49
N HIS A 242 -8.37 8.97 -19.37
CA HIS A 242 -7.72 9.05 -20.66
C HIS A 242 -7.64 10.49 -21.14
N GLY A 243 -6.77 10.75 -22.12
CA GLY A 243 -6.64 12.07 -22.72
C GLY A 243 -5.81 12.07 -23.99
N GLN A 244 -6.07 13.04 -24.85
CA GLN A 244 -5.27 13.28 -26.05
C GLN A 244 -4.03 14.10 -25.67
N ASN A 245 -2.84 13.65 -26.09
CA ASN A 245 -1.56 14.29 -25.77
C ASN A 245 -1.34 14.53 -24.27
N THR A 246 -1.90 13.66 -23.43
CA THR A 246 -1.82 13.77 -21.97
C THR A 246 -0.67 12.91 -21.45
N SER A 247 0.12 13.45 -20.52
CA SER A 247 1.25 12.70 -19.97
C SER A 247 0.80 11.70 -18.89
N LEU A 248 1.69 10.76 -18.58
CA LEU A 248 1.55 9.84 -17.44
C LEU A 248 1.32 10.60 -16.13
N GLN A 249 2.05 11.70 -15.92
CA GLN A 249 1.98 12.51 -14.71
C GLN A 249 0.64 13.25 -14.59
N ASP A 250 0.08 13.71 -15.70
CA ASP A 250 -1.23 14.36 -15.72
C ASP A 250 -2.35 13.36 -15.34
N LEU A 251 -2.33 12.17 -15.94
CA LEU A 251 -3.32 11.13 -15.63
C LEU A 251 -3.18 10.61 -14.19
N LEU A 252 -1.95 10.48 -13.67
CA LEU A 252 -1.73 10.12 -12.27
C LEU A 252 -2.23 11.23 -11.34
N ALA A 253 -1.91 12.50 -11.62
CA ALA A 253 -2.33 13.63 -10.79
C ALA A 253 -3.85 13.74 -10.69
N ASP A 254 -4.56 13.51 -11.80
CA ASP A 254 -6.03 13.43 -11.83
C ASP A 254 -6.56 12.30 -10.93
N ALA A 255 -5.95 11.10 -10.98
CA ALA A 255 -6.31 10.00 -10.10
C ALA A 255 -6.04 10.30 -8.60
N GLU A 256 -4.95 11.00 -8.29
CA GLU A 256 -4.59 11.39 -6.92
C GLU A 256 -5.57 12.38 -6.28
N LEU A 257 -6.34 13.15 -7.07
CA LEU A 257 -7.40 14.02 -6.56
C LEU A 257 -8.53 13.22 -5.89
N LEU A 258 -8.71 11.96 -6.28
CA LEU A 258 -9.73 11.06 -5.77
C LEU A 258 -9.27 10.31 -4.51
N ALA A 259 -8.00 10.43 -4.14
CA ALA A 259 -7.41 9.81 -2.94
C ALA A 259 -7.74 10.60 -1.66
N ASP A 260 -9.02 10.92 -1.50
CA ASP A 260 -9.59 11.62 -0.36
C ASP A 260 -10.69 10.74 0.27
N PRO A 261 -10.64 10.44 1.58
CA PRO A 261 -11.66 9.66 2.24
C PRO A 261 -13.06 10.29 2.14
N GLU A 262 -13.18 11.60 1.91
CA GLU A 262 -14.45 12.34 1.82
C GLU A 262 -15.07 12.35 0.41
N TRP A 263 -14.25 12.28 -0.65
CA TRP A 263 -14.64 12.50 -2.06
C TRP A 263 -15.95 11.82 -2.46
N ASN A 264 -16.17 10.56 -2.04
CA ASN A 264 -17.38 9.79 -2.39
C ASN A 264 -18.10 9.20 -1.17
N SER A 265 -17.97 9.87 -0.03
CA SER A 265 -18.55 9.43 1.25
C SER A 265 -20.08 9.20 1.19
N ALA A 266 -20.82 10.08 0.50
CA ALA A 266 -22.27 9.96 0.36
C ALA A 266 -22.69 8.68 -0.37
N PHE A 267 -21.98 8.33 -1.46
CA PHE A 267 -22.22 7.08 -2.17
C PHE A 267 -21.89 5.86 -1.31
N TYR A 268 -20.77 5.90 -0.58
CA TYR A 268 -20.41 4.80 0.31
C TYR A 268 -21.41 4.61 1.46
N ASP A 269 -22.04 5.68 1.95
CA ASP A 269 -23.15 5.59 2.91
C ASP A 269 -24.41 4.99 2.28
N GLU A 270 -24.73 5.36 1.04
CA GLU A 270 -25.88 4.81 0.30
C GLU A 270 -25.77 3.30 0.10
N ILE A 271 -24.58 2.80 -0.28
CA ILE A 271 -24.37 1.37 -0.51
C ILE A 271 -24.07 0.57 0.77
N ALA A 272 -23.80 1.24 1.90
CA ALA A 272 -23.41 0.60 3.16
C ALA A 272 -24.31 -0.58 3.59
N PRO A 273 -25.65 -0.55 3.42
CA PRO A 273 -26.51 -1.71 3.72
C PRO A 273 -26.17 -2.99 2.93
N ASN A 274 -25.51 -2.86 1.79
CA ASN A 274 -25.09 -3.97 0.92
C ASN A 274 -23.62 -4.39 1.15
N VAL A 275 -22.89 -3.71 2.04
CA VAL A 275 -21.47 -3.97 2.29
C VAL A 275 -21.28 -4.32 3.76
N ALA A 276 -21.40 -5.61 4.08
CA ALA A 276 -21.23 -6.08 5.44
C ALA A 276 -19.85 -5.67 6.01
N GLY A 277 -19.85 -5.17 7.25
CA GLY A 277 -18.63 -4.72 7.93
C GLY A 277 -18.10 -3.35 7.51
N TYR A 278 -18.69 -2.70 6.49
CA TYR A 278 -18.38 -1.30 6.22
C TYR A 278 -18.94 -0.38 7.32
N VAL A 279 -18.16 0.63 7.69
CA VAL A 279 -18.56 1.61 8.71
C VAL A 279 -18.95 2.91 8.00
N PRO A 280 -20.25 3.30 8.01
CA PRO A 280 -20.72 4.52 7.35
C PRO A 280 -20.31 5.78 8.12
N SER A 281 -20.51 6.95 7.51
CA SER A 281 -20.21 8.27 8.08
C SER A 281 -20.92 8.50 9.42
N SER A 282 -22.12 7.96 9.60
CA SER A 282 -22.89 8.09 10.85
C SER A 282 -22.22 7.43 12.06
N ALA A 283 -21.22 6.56 11.85
CA ALA A 283 -20.42 5.92 12.89
C ALA A 283 -18.97 6.44 12.92
N ARG A 284 -18.69 7.56 12.25
CA ARG A 284 -17.37 8.19 12.15
C ARG A 284 -17.41 9.62 12.71
N GLY A 285 -16.29 10.04 13.27
CA GLY A 285 -16.01 11.41 13.69
C GLY A 285 -14.78 11.96 12.97
N SER A 286 -14.20 13.02 13.51
CA SER A 286 -12.92 13.57 13.07
C SER A 286 -11.95 13.72 14.24
N PHE A 287 -10.68 13.79 13.91
CA PHE A 287 -9.60 13.98 14.85
C PHE A 287 -8.74 15.16 14.39
N THR A 288 -8.47 16.10 15.29
CA THR A 288 -7.50 17.18 15.05
C THR A 288 -6.51 17.24 16.20
N ALA A 289 -5.27 17.63 15.88
CA ALA A 289 -4.26 17.86 16.89
C ALA A 289 -3.42 19.10 16.62
N TYR A 290 -2.97 19.69 17.73
CA TYR A 290 -1.80 20.54 17.79
C TYR A 290 -0.69 19.81 18.54
N VAL A 291 0.46 19.66 17.90
CA VAL A 291 1.67 19.08 18.47
C VAL A 291 2.73 20.15 18.47
N GLN A 292 3.17 20.58 19.66
CA GLN A 292 4.37 21.41 19.73
C GLN A 292 5.57 20.55 19.37
N LEU A 293 6.04 20.72 18.13
CA LEU A 293 7.11 19.92 17.54
C LEU A 293 8.47 20.29 18.15
N PRO A 294 9.37 19.31 18.32
CA PRO A 294 10.77 19.61 18.58
C PRO A 294 11.38 20.41 17.40
N PRO A 295 12.27 21.37 17.64
CA PRO A 295 12.80 22.23 16.57
C PRO A 295 13.51 21.53 15.41
N VAL A 296 14.04 20.33 15.64
CA VAL A 296 14.80 19.55 14.65
C VAL A 296 13.94 18.52 13.90
N ALA A 297 12.64 18.43 14.22
CA ALA A 297 11.74 17.45 13.62
C ALA A 297 11.52 17.76 12.14
N GLN A 298 11.69 16.73 11.30
CA GLN A 298 11.41 16.77 9.87
C GLN A 298 10.33 15.74 9.52
N GLU A 299 9.46 16.09 8.57
CA GLU A 299 8.38 15.23 8.08
C GLU A 299 7.55 14.54 9.19
N PRO A 300 7.08 15.29 10.21
CA PRO A 300 6.35 14.71 11.32
C PRO A 300 5.04 14.05 10.87
N THR A 301 4.75 12.87 11.40
CA THR A 301 3.58 12.05 11.08
C THR A 301 2.87 11.63 12.36
N VAL A 302 1.53 11.68 12.35
CA VAL A 302 0.66 11.12 13.40
C VAL A 302 0.07 9.80 12.92
N VAL A 303 -0.07 8.87 13.86
CA VAL A 303 -0.78 7.60 13.68
C VAL A 303 -1.78 7.41 14.82
N LEU A 304 -3.05 7.23 14.49
CA LEU A 304 -4.06 6.65 15.36
C LEU A 304 -4.09 5.14 15.13
N SER A 305 -3.81 4.36 16.16
CA SER A 305 -3.79 2.88 16.10
C SER A 305 -4.58 2.26 17.24
N ALA A 306 -4.62 0.93 17.29
CA ALA A 306 -5.18 0.18 18.41
C ALA A 306 -4.65 0.71 19.76
N ASN A 307 -5.56 1.00 20.69
CA ASN A 307 -5.21 1.55 22.00
C ASN A 307 -4.23 0.63 22.75
N GLY A 308 -3.19 1.19 23.36
CA GLY A 308 -2.17 0.43 24.09
C GLY A 308 -1.18 -0.35 23.23
N VAL A 309 -1.30 -0.34 21.89
CA VAL A 309 -0.49 -1.14 20.97
C VAL A 309 0.24 -0.25 19.97
N HIS A 310 1.57 -0.43 19.86
CA HIS A 310 2.36 0.29 18.87
C HIS A 310 2.04 -0.21 17.45
N PHE A 311 1.91 0.71 16.49
CA PHE A 311 1.35 0.43 15.16
C PHE A 311 2.21 -0.50 14.28
N GLN A 312 3.52 -0.60 14.55
CA GLN A 312 4.46 -1.53 13.89
C GLN A 312 4.63 -2.88 14.61
N VAL A 313 3.85 -3.17 15.66
CA VAL A 313 4.01 -4.46 16.37
C VAL A 313 3.53 -5.60 15.46
N HIS A 314 4.49 -6.32 14.90
CA HIS A 314 4.33 -7.61 14.26
C HIS A 314 4.84 -8.69 15.20
N ASP A 315 3.93 -9.35 15.93
CA ASP A 315 4.32 -10.49 16.76
C ASP A 315 4.50 -11.74 15.89
N LEU A 316 5.75 -12.01 15.48
CA LEU A 316 6.12 -13.25 14.81
C LEU A 316 6.75 -14.29 15.77
N GLN A 317 6.99 -13.99 17.05
CA GLN A 317 7.77 -14.89 17.94
C GLN A 317 7.39 -14.91 19.43
N ARG A 318 6.43 -14.12 19.91
CA ARG A 318 5.98 -14.11 21.32
C ARG A 318 4.48 -14.29 21.40
N SER A 319 4.05 -15.55 21.38
CA SER A 319 2.69 -16.09 21.54
C SER A 319 1.85 -15.61 22.75
N THR A 320 2.19 -14.51 23.40
CA THR A 320 1.54 -13.97 24.60
C THR A 320 1.38 -12.44 24.61
N ILE A 321 1.92 -11.69 23.64
CA ILE A 321 1.69 -10.22 23.57
C ILE A 321 0.85 -9.91 22.33
N THR A 322 -0.47 -10.15 22.49
CA THR A 322 -1.59 -9.64 21.69
C THR A 322 -1.58 -10.05 20.21
N LEU A 323 -2.44 -10.98 19.76
CA LEU A 323 -3.85 -10.69 19.45
C LEU A 323 -4.07 -9.21 19.09
N SER A 324 -3.23 -8.64 18.21
CA SER A 324 -3.43 -7.30 17.67
C SER A 324 -4.86 -7.27 17.17
N THR A 325 -5.69 -6.51 17.87
CA THR A 325 -7.15 -6.46 17.73
C THR A 325 -7.47 -6.51 16.24
N PRO A 326 -7.90 -7.67 15.68
CA PRO A 326 -8.05 -7.80 14.23
C PRO A 326 -9.16 -6.91 13.69
N THR A 327 -9.90 -6.28 14.61
CA THR A 327 -10.95 -5.30 14.41
C THR A 327 -10.48 -3.84 14.49
N ALA A 328 -9.21 -3.57 14.86
CA ALA A 328 -8.71 -2.21 14.97
C ALA A 328 -8.47 -1.59 13.60
N TYR A 329 -8.86 -0.34 13.52
CA TYR A 329 -8.62 0.55 12.39
C TYR A 329 -7.39 1.40 12.68
N GLN A 330 -6.73 1.86 11.64
CA GLN A 330 -5.56 2.73 11.74
C GLN A 330 -5.76 3.97 10.88
N TYR A 331 -5.29 5.12 11.34
CA TYR A 331 -5.36 6.36 10.59
C TYR A 331 -4.06 7.10 10.73
N TRP A 332 -3.63 7.84 9.72
CA TRP A 332 -2.41 8.61 9.79
C TRP A 332 -2.44 9.81 8.85
N GLY A 333 -1.53 10.74 9.09
CA GLY A 333 -1.29 11.87 8.21
C GLY A 333 -0.09 12.69 8.68
N SER A 334 0.38 13.56 7.80
CA SER A 334 1.47 14.48 8.09
C SER A 334 1.00 15.62 9.00
N ILE A 335 1.84 15.98 9.95
CA ILE A 335 1.69 17.19 10.75
C ILE A 335 2.30 18.35 9.95
N SER A 336 1.63 19.50 9.90
CA SER A 336 2.17 20.69 9.24
C SER A 336 3.42 21.22 9.97
N SER A 337 4.17 22.12 9.32
CA SER A 337 5.31 22.82 9.93
C SER A 337 4.93 23.58 11.20
N GLU A 338 3.67 24.00 11.33
CA GLU A 338 3.12 24.71 12.48
C GLU A 338 2.61 23.76 13.58
N GLY A 339 2.73 22.44 13.39
CA GLY A 339 2.31 21.45 14.38
C GLY A 339 0.85 21.02 14.28
N HIS A 340 0.14 21.33 13.20
CA HIS A 340 -1.29 21.03 13.05
C HIS A 340 -1.56 19.81 12.16
N ILE A 341 -2.61 19.05 12.49
CA ILE A 341 -3.14 17.98 11.65
C ILE A 341 -4.65 17.82 11.81
N ALA A 342 -5.31 17.43 10.71
CA ALA A 342 -6.68 16.96 10.69
C ALA A 342 -6.78 15.59 10.00
N ILE A 343 -7.48 14.65 10.62
CA ILE A 343 -7.82 13.35 10.07
C ILE A 343 -9.35 13.23 10.13
N THR A 344 -9.98 13.14 8.97
CA THR A 344 -11.43 13.03 8.86
C THR A 344 -11.86 11.56 8.82
N ARG A 345 -13.16 11.33 9.00
CA ARG A 345 -13.80 10.01 8.83
C ARG A 345 -13.16 8.90 9.68
N VAL A 346 -12.73 9.25 10.89
CA VAL A 346 -12.19 8.29 11.86
C VAL A 346 -13.34 7.52 12.49
N LYS A 347 -13.31 6.18 12.44
CA LYS A 347 -14.34 5.34 13.09
C LYS A 347 -14.40 5.66 14.58
N ALA A 348 -15.60 5.77 15.14
CA ALA A 348 -15.75 5.96 16.58
C ALA A 348 -15.09 4.82 17.36
N GLY A 349 -14.29 5.15 18.37
CA GLY A 349 -13.45 4.19 19.07
C GLY A 349 -12.45 4.84 20.01
N THR A 350 -11.63 4.01 20.66
CA THR A 350 -10.51 4.46 21.50
C THR A 350 -9.21 4.06 20.84
N TYR A 351 -8.30 5.02 20.71
CA TYR A 351 -7.07 4.91 19.95
C TYR A 351 -5.85 5.26 20.79
N ARG A 352 -4.71 4.70 20.39
CA ARG A 352 -3.39 5.26 20.70
C ARG A 352 -3.04 6.28 19.64
N LEU A 353 -2.63 7.48 20.04
CA LEU A 353 -1.96 8.44 19.18
C LEU A 353 -0.45 8.26 19.31
N THR A 354 0.23 8.11 18.17
CA THR A 354 1.69 8.05 18.07
C THR A 354 2.18 9.14 17.12
N CYS A 355 3.14 9.97 17.52
CA CYS A 355 3.83 10.88 16.60
C CYS A 355 5.28 10.43 16.40
N PHE A 356 5.77 10.48 15.18
CA PHE A 356 7.18 10.30 14.86
C PHE A 356 7.60 11.28 13.77
N ALA A 357 8.91 11.51 13.65
CA ALA A 357 9.49 12.50 12.74
C ALA A 357 10.97 12.15 12.53
N ALA A 358 11.49 12.46 11.35
CA ALA A 358 12.91 12.35 11.08
C ALA A 358 13.70 13.30 11.99
N GLY A 359 14.83 12.82 12.51
CA GLY A 359 15.72 13.59 13.38
C GLY A 359 15.35 13.56 14.87
N ILE A 360 14.27 12.86 15.25
CA ILE A 360 13.81 12.75 16.63
C ILE A 360 13.99 11.32 17.16
N PHE A 361 14.66 11.20 18.30
CA PHE A 361 14.69 9.94 19.05
C PHE A 361 13.39 9.76 19.82
N GLY A 362 12.84 8.54 19.72
CA GLY A 362 11.60 8.16 20.36
C GLY A 362 10.35 8.68 19.65
N ASP A 363 9.25 7.99 19.88
CA ASP A 363 7.93 8.39 19.41
C ASP A 363 7.19 9.13 20.54
N PHE A 364 6.42 10.16 20.22
CA PHE A 364 5.41 10.65 21.18
C PHE A 364 4.26 9.65 21.24
N VAL A 365 3.79 9.29 22.44
CA VAL A 365 2.66 8.36 22.62
C VAL A 365 1.64 8.92 23.59
N LEU A 366 0.37 8.87 23.19
CA LEU A 366 -0.78 9.17 24.04
C LEU A 366 -1.87 8.10 23.84
N ASP A 367 -2.12 7.31 24.88
CA ASP A 367 -3.20 6.31 24.89
C ASP A 367 -4.55 6.93 25.29
N ASN A 368 -5.62 6.18 25.05
CA ASN A 368 -7.00 6.50 25.43
C ASN A 368 -7.58 7.74 24.73
N VAL A 369 -7.16 8.01 23.49
CA VAL A 369 -7.77 9.04 22.64
C VAL A 369 -9.13 8.54 22.15
N VAL A 370 -10.22 9.14 22.65
CA VAL A 370 -11.59 8.71 22.33
C VAL A 370 -12.14 9.55 21.18
N VAL A 371 -12.44 8.90 20.06
CA VAL A 371 -13.16 9.50 18.93
C VAL A 371 -14.63 9.10 18.98
N ARG A 372 -15.53 10.09 18.86
CA ARG A 372 -16.99 9.88 18.87
C ARG A 372 -17.58 10.13 17.49
N ALA A 373 -18.65 9.39 17.18
CA ALA A 373 -19.35 9.57 15.91
C ALA A 373 -20.00 10.96 15.85
N GLY A 374 -19.89 11.64 14.71
CA GLY A 374 -20.45 12.97 14.49
C GLY A 374 -19.77 14.12 15.24
N GLU A 375 -18.68 13.84 15.96
CA GLU A 375 -17.96 14.84 16.75
C GLU A 375 -16.49 14.99 16.28
N GLU A 376 -15.94 16.17 16.52
CA GLU A 376 -14.52 16.43 16.39
C GLU A 376 -13.80 16.21 17.72
N THR A 377 -12.81 15.33 17.71
CA THR A 377 -11.91 15.10 18.83
C THR A 377 -10.67 15.97 18.68
N ARG A 378 -10.39 16.84 19.66
CA ARG A 378 -9.22 17.74 19.63
C ARG A 378 -8.19 17.35 20.69
N VAL A 379 -6.92 17.26 20.29
CA VAL A 379 -5.79 17.00 21.19
C VAL A 379 -4.75 18.12 21.07
N SER A 380 -4.17 18.53 22.19
CA SER A 380 -3.04 19.47 22.22
C SER A 380 -1.95 18.89 23.11
N VAL A 381 -0.75 18.71 22.57
CA VAL A 381 0.36 18.03 23.24
C VAL A 381 1.69 18.71 22.97
N VAL A 382 2.63 18.53 23.90
CA VAL A 382 4.03 18.92 23.74
C VAL A 382 4.86 17.67 23.55
N TRP A 383 5.58 17.59 22.44
CA TRP A 383 6.47 16.47 22.19
C TRP A 383 7.89 16.82 22.62
N THR A 384 8.36 16.15 23.67
CA THR A 384 9.76 16.20 24.10
C THR A 384 10.49 14.98 23.54
N PRO A 385 11.57 15.15 22.76
CA PRO A 385 12.40 14.04 22.27
C PRO A 385 12.92 13.17 23.41
N GLU A 386 13.04 11.87 23.18
CA GLU A 386 13.77 11.01 24.09
C GLU A 386 15.25 11.41 24.14
N SER A 387 15.86 11.31 25.32
CA SER A 387 17.27 11.57 25.52
C SER A 387 17.84 10.60 26.55
N ALA A 388 18.97 9.98 26.21
CA ALA A 388 19.78 9.19 27.14
C ALA A 388 20.88 10.03 27.83
N GLY A 389 20.81 11.36 27.74
CA GLY A 389 21.81 12.31 28.26
C GLY A 389 22.49 13.10 27.15
N LYS A 390 23.74 13.53 27.40
CA LYS A 390 24.54 14.28 26.42
C LYS A 390 24.99 13.35 25.29
N GLU A 391 24.53 13.63 24.07
CA GLU A 391 25.01 12.93 22.87
C GLU A 391 26.53 13.14 22.70
N LEU A 392 27.27 12.04 22.62
CA LEU A 392 28.72 12.05 22.38
C LEU A 392 29.03 11.98 20.89
N TRP A 393 28.23 11.19 20.16
CA TRP A 393 28.30 10.99 18.73
C TRP A 393 26.99 10.39 18.22
N ARG A 394 26.80 10.47 16.90
CA ARG A 394 25.67 9.89 16.18
C ARG A 394 26.17 9.26 14.88
N LEU A 395 25.50 8.19 14.47
CA LEU A 395 25.60 7.61 13.14
C LEU A 395 24.17 7.49 12.60
N GLY A 396 23.93 8.13 11.46
CA GLY A 396 22.65 8.19 10.77
C GLY A 396 21.67 9.21 11.37
N VAL A 397 20.49 9.24 10.77
CA VAL A 397 19.35 10.06 11.18
C VAL A 397 18.29 9.14 11.79
N PRO A 398 17.73 9.46 12.99
CA PRO A 398 16.61 8.69 13.52
C PRO A 398 15.34 9.04 12.73
N ASP A 399 15.17 8.40 11.58
CA ASP A 399 14.04 8.62 10.65
C ASP A 399 13.34 7.32 10.23
N LYS A 400 13.74 6.18 10.81
CA LYS A 400 13.25 4.83 10.49
C LYS A 400 13.58 4.38 9.06
N SER A 401 14.62 4.97 8.47
CA SER A 401 15.17 4.63 7.16
C SER A 401 16.68 4.34 7.25
N SER A 402 17.26 3.99 6.10
CA SER A 402 18.71 3.85 5.89
C SER A 402 19.14 4.66 4.66
N GLY A 403 18.38 5.70 4.32
CA GLY A 403 18.45 6.39 3.04
C GLY A 403 19.67 7.31 2.90
N GLU A 404 20.20 7.81 4.00
CA GLU A 404 21.37 8.69 4.08
C GLU A 404 22.70 7.99 3.81
N PHE A 405 22.72 6.66 3.90
CA PHE A 405 23.90 5.83 3.68
C PHE A 405 24.16 5.60 2.18
N ARG A 406 25.38 5.18 1.84
CA ARG A 406 25.83 4.97 0.45
C ARG A 406 24.94 3.96 -0.29
N ASN A 407 24.55 4.30 -1.51
CA ASN A 407 23.57 3.58 -2.34
C ASN A 407 22.16 3.46 -1.73
N GLY A 408 21.83 4.23 -0.68
CA GLY A 408 20.47 4.38 -0.15
C GLY A 408 19.62 5.24 -1.09
N ASN A 409 19.31 6.47 -0.69
CA ASN A 409 18.56 7.45 -1.49
C ASN A 409 19.38 8.06 -2.64
N GLU A 410 20.66 7.70 -2.76
CA GLU A 410 21.50 8.06 -3.89
C GLU A 410 20.80 7.70 -5.22
N ARG A 411 20.92 8.57 -6.22
CA ARG A 411 20.27 8.38 -7.53
C ARG A 411 21.22 7.69 -8.49
N ASP A 412 20.69 6.78 -9.30
CA ASP A 412 21.48 6.15 -10.36
C ASP A 412 21.59 7.05 -11.59
N GLU A 413 22.75 7.68 -11.78
CA GLU A 413 22.97 8.66 -12.85
C GLU A 413 23.17 8.01 -14.24
N THR A 414 23.25 6.67 -14.34
CA THR A 414 23.45 5.99 -15.63
C THR A 414 22.16 5.84 -16.45
N HIS A 415 21.00 6.10 -15.84
CA HIS A 415 19.69 5.94 -16.48
C HIS A 415 18.88 7.25 -16.41
N PRO A 416 18.10 7.59 -17.46
CA PRO A 416 17.27 8.80 -17.51
C PRO A 416 16.28 8.96 -16.34
N ASN A 417 15.67 7.87 -15.86
CA ASN A 417 14.72 7.95 -14.74
C ASN A 417 15.41 8.23 -13.40
N ARG A 418 16.71 8.00 -13.32
CA ARG A 418 17.53 8.18 -12.11
C ARG A 418 16.86 7.55 -10.88
N PRO A 419 16.53 6.25 -10.91
CA PRO A 419 15.90 5.61 -9.76
C PRO A 419 16.80 5.71 -8.53
N ALA A 420 16.19 5.72 -7.35
CA ALA A 420 16.96 5.63 -6.11
C ALA A 420 17.63 4.25 -6.05
N LYS A 421 18.92 4.22 -5.70
CA LYS A 421 19.75 3.01 -5.75
C LYS A 421 19.26 1.89 -4.86
N TYR A 422 18.58 2.21 -3.75
CA TYR A 422 17.92 1.21 -2.91
C TYR A 422 16.84 0.39 -3.65
N ARG A 423 16.24 0.94 -4.72
CA ARG A 423 15.20 0.29 -5.53
C ARG A 423 15.75 -0.68 -6.56
N ILE A 424 17.06 -0.63 -6.83
CA ILE A 424 17.76 -1.54 -7.73
C ILE A 424 18.30 -2.71 -6.93
N TYR A 425 18.38 -3.88 -7.56
CA TYR A 425 19.02 -5.06 -6.98
C TYR A 425 20.36 -4.70 -6.33
N SER A 426 20.51 -4.95 -5.02
CA SER A 426 21.70 -4.51 -4.28
C SER A 426 23.03 -5.07 -4.83
N GLY A 427 23.00 -6.22 -5.51
CA GLY A 427 24.19 -6.78 -6.19
C GLY A 427 24.64 -6.00 -7.42
N ALA A 428 23.85 -5.03 -7.90
CA ALA A 428 24.30 -4.04 -8.89
C ALA A 428 25.36 -3.09 -8.29
N TRP A 429 25.39 -2.94 -6.97
CA TRP A 429 26.36 -2.12 -6.26
C TRP A 429 27.51 -3.00 -5.81
N ASP A 430 28.66 -2.89 -6.48
CA ASP A 430 29.86 -3.68 -6.23
C ASP A 430 30.46 -3.39 -4.84
N PHE A 431 29.88 -4.00 -3.82
CA PHE A 431 30.31 -3.85 -2.43
C PHE A 431 31.79 -4.23 -2.23
N PRO A 432 32.32 -5.34 -2.78
CA PRO A 432 33.75 -5.65 -2.68
C PRO A 432 34.68 -4.55 -3.21
N THR A 433 34.31 -3.87 -4.31
CA THR A 433 35.11 -2.75 -4.82
C THR A 433 34.88 -1.47 -4.03
N GLN A 434 33.65 -1.22 -3.56
CA GLN A 434 33.31 -0.03 -2.78
C GLN A 434 33.86 -0.07 -1.34
N PHE A 435 33.98 -1.28 -0.77
CA PHE A 435 34.38 -1.58 0.60
C PHE A 435 35.33 -2.78 0.65
N PRO A 436 36.56 -2.69 0.06
CA PRO A 436 37.48 -3.81 -0.06
C PRO A 436 37.95 -4.38 1.29
N GLU A 437 37.99 -3.54 2.32
CA GLU A 437 38.35 -3.91 3.70
C GLU A 437 37.11 -4.03 4.61
N GLY A 438 35.91 -4.08 4.01
CA GLY A 438 34.63 -3.97 4.72
C GLY A 438 34.29 -2.53 5.12
N VAL A 439 33.20 -2.38 5.88
CA VAL A 439 32.76 -1.07 6.41
C VAL A 439 33.64 -0.72 7.63
N ASN A 440 34.46 0.31 7.49
CA ASN A 440 35.30 0.85 8.57
C ASN A 440 34.99 2.35 8.76
N PHE A 441 34.17 2.66 9.77
CA PHE A 441 33.65 4.00 10.00
C PHE A 441 34.24 4.63 11.26
N THR A 442 34.91 5.76 11.10
CA THR A 442 35.46 6.56 12.21
C THR A 442 34.57 7.75 12.50
N ILE A 443 33.99 7.79 13.70
CA ILE A 443 33.18 8.91 14.17
C ILE A 443 33.97 10.23 14.09
N GLY A 444 33.40 11.22 13.42
CA GLY A 444 34.00 12.56 13.26
C GLY A 444 34.94 12.70 12.05
N GLU A 445 35.24 11.61 11.33
CA GLU A 445 36.09 11.62 10.13
C GLU A 445 35.36 11.06 8.90
N SER A 446 34.67 9.92 9.05
CA SER A 446 33.95 9.25 7.97
C SER A 446 32.64 9.97 7.61
N ARG A 447 32.16 9.74 6.38
CA ARG A 447 30.92 10.32 5.83
C ARG A 447 29.90 9.22 5.58
N GLU A 448 28.70 9.35 6.14
CA GLU A 448 27.63 8.34 6.09
C GLU A 448 27.28 7.91 4.66
N GLY A 449 27.07 8.88 3.76
CA GLY A 449 26.76 8.62 2.35
C GLY A 449 27.90 8.04 1.50
N VAL A 450 29.09 7.80 2.09
CA VAL A 450 30.27 7.29 1.36
C VAL A 450 30.89 6.07 2.03
N ASP A 451 30.99 6.09 3.34
CA ASP A 451 31.77 5.15 4.14
C ASP A 451 30.87 4.17 4.92
N TRP A 452 29.55 4.24 4.72
CA TRP A 452 28.59 3.30 5.28
C TRP A 452 27.62 2.81 4.19
N PHE A 453 27.55 1.50 3.96
CA PHE A 453 26.64 0.92 2.98
C PHE A 453 25.21 0.83 3.54
N PHE A 454 24.20 1.15 2.73
CA PHE A 454 22.80 1.26 3.19
C PHE A 454 22.19 -0.05 3.69
N ILE A 455 22.70 -1.21 3.29
CA ILE A 455 22.28 -2.51 3.80
C ILE A 455 23.38 -3.09 4.67
N GLY A 456 23.03 -3.61 5.85
CA GLY A 456 23.98 -4.40 6.63
C GLY A 456 24.29 -5.71 5.91
N GLY A 457 25.51 -5.86 5.40
CA GLY A 457 26.05 -7.16 5.00
C GLY A 457 26.07 -8.09 6.21
N HIS A 458 25.60 -9.33 6.03
CA HIS A 458 25.89 -10.42 6.97
C HIS A 458 27.24 -11.03 6.62
#